data_AF-A0A562KIS7-F1
#
_entry.id   AF-A0A562KIS7-F1
#
_cell.length_a   1.000
_cell.length_b   1.000
_cell.length_c   1.000
_cell.angle_alpha   90.00
_cell.angle_beta   90.00
_cell.angle_gamma   90.00
#
_symmetry.space_group_name_H-M   'P 1'
#
loop_
_entity.id
_entity.type
_entity.pdbx_description
1 polymer ?
#
loop_
_entity_poly.entity_id
_entity_poly.type
_entity_poly.pdbx_seq_one_letter_code
_entity_poly.pdbx_strand_id
1 'polypeptide(L)'
;MREALGASIPSAGVACAFERQMLGRLTEDRAEGPFDPDSLTEDYEAGLRVGEMGGRGIFVRMRDEKGALVATREYFPDTLDAAIRQKARWIIGISLAGWDRLGWHGGASEWWMRIRDRRAALAALVLFAAYLSLLLWAALLVIGFFFAYTPPPYPRIIHALLLLNGGLMIWRAILRAIFAAHSYGWRHGIASIPRICIANLIAIMAARRAIFLYVRSLLGRPLTWDKTEHRFPELRSQE
;
A
#
# COMPACT_ATOMS: atom_id res chain seq x y z
N MET A 1 4.68 14.76 3.89
CA MET A 1 5.59 14.16 4.90
C MET A 1 6.94 13.77 4.30
N ARG A 2 7.02 12.97 3.23
CA ARG A 2 8.31 12.65 2.58
C ARG A 2 9.09 13.90 2.13
N GLU A 3 8.41 14.78 1.40
CA GLU A 3 8.92 16.07 0.96
C GLU A 3 9.48 16.90 2.14
N ALA A 4 8.71 17.03 3.22
CA ALA A 4 9.12 17.77 4.42
C ALA A 4 10.33 17.16 5.15
N LEU A 5 10.63 15.88 4.91
CA LEU A 5 11.79 15.18 5.50
C LEU A 5 12.97 15.12 4.53
N GLY A 6 12.88 15.73 3.35
CA GLY A 6 13.90 15.69 2.30
C GLY A 6 14.16 14.28 1.75
N ALA A 7 13.26 13.33 1.99
CA ALA A 7 13.37 11.98 1.46
C ALA A 7 12.89 11.92 0.01
N SER A 8 13.41 10.97 -0.75
CA SER A 8 13.02 10.76 -2.14
C SER A 8 11.51 10.48 -2.25
N ILE A 9 10.90 10.91 -3.35
CA ILE A 9 9.46 10.69 -3.61
C ILE A 9 9.33 9.64 -4.71
N PRO A 10 8.70 8.48 -4.43
CA PRO A 10 8.52 7.47 -5.45
C PRO A 10 7.45 7.96 -6.43
N SER A 11 7.59 7.62 -7.71
CA SER A 11 6.51 7.88 -8.66
C SER A 11 5.42 6.82 -8.51
N ALA A 12 4.18 7.22 -8.77
CA ALA A 12 3.01 6.34 -8.73
C ALA A 12 2.57 5.86 -10.14
N GLY A 13 3.37 6.16 -11.18
CA GLY A 13 3.14 5.75 -12.57
C GLY A 13 2.03 6.52 -13.28
N VAL A 14 1.10 7.11 -12.53
CA VAL A 14 0.00 7.96 -13.02
C VAL A 14 0.00 9.31 -12.31
N ALA A 15 -0.55 10.33 -12.96
CA ALA A 15 -0.59 11.71 -12.44
C ALA A 15 0.78 12.24 -11.99
N CYS A 16 1.85 11.85 -12.69
CA CYS A 16 3.21 12.30 -12.42
C CYS A 16 3.76 13.09 -13.61
N ALA A 17 4.66 14.02 -13.33
CA ALA A 17 5.39 14.78 -14.34
C ALA A 17 6.88 14.70 -14.02
N PHE A 18 7.69 14.49 -15.04
CA PHE A 18 9.15 14.46 -14.94
C PHE A 18 9.73 15.66 -15.70
N GLU A 19 10.74 16.29 -15.12
CA GLU A 19 11.56 17.24 -15.84
C GLU A 19 12.35 16.48 -16.93
N ARG A 20 12.44 17.07 -18.13
CA ARG A 20 12.93 16.39 -19.33
C ARG A 20 14.40 15.98 -19.21
N GLN A 21 15.25 16.85 -18.67
CA GLN A 21 16.68 16.56 -18.52
C GLN A 21 16.89 15.45 -17.49
N MET A 22 16.16 15.46 -16.37
CA MET A 22 16.19 14.41 -15.36
C MET A 22 15.71 13.07 -15.92
N LEU A 23 14.66 13.08 -16.76
CA LEU A 23 14.22 11.87 -17.46
C LEU A 23 15.29 11.34 -18.42
N GLY A 24 16.03 12.23 -19.10
CA GLY A 24 17.18 11.86 -19.91
C GLY A 24 18.31 11.23 -19.09
N ARG A 25 18.62 11.79 -17.91
CA ARG A 25 19.64 11.25 -17.01
C ARG A 25 19.30 9.83 -16.51
N LEU A 26 18.01 9.52 -16.33
CA LEU A 26 17.58 8.15 -16.00
C LEU A 26 17.93 7.12 -17.08
N THR A 27 18.22 7.54 -18.31
CA THR A 27 18.63 6.66 -19.43
C THR A 27 20.14 6.47 -19.55
N GLU A 28 20.95 7.31 -18.91
CA GLU A 28 22.42 7.27 -19.09
C GLU A 28 23.02 5.92 -18.66
N ASP A 29 22.41 5.28 -17.65
CA ASP A 29 22.82 3.97 -17.15
C ASP A 29 22.07 2.78 -17.78
N ARG A 30 21.16 3.02 -18.75
CA ARG A 30 20.26 1.99 -19.29
C ARG A 30 19.96 2.11 -20.79
N ALA A 31 20.28 1.05 -21.53
CA ALA A 31 20.01 0.96 -22.97
C ALA A 31 18.52 0.91 -23.34
N GLU A 32 17.65 0.46 -22.41
CA GLU A 32 16.22 0.20 -22.67
C GLU A 32 15.28 1.33 -22.22
N GLY A 33 15.83 2.47 -21.83
CA GLY A 33 15.06 3.66 -21.45
C GLY A 33 14.99 3.91 -19.93
N PRO A 34 14.20 4.92 -19.50
CA PRO A 34 14.26 5.44 -18.12
C PRO A 34 13.55 4.54 -17.09
N PHE A 35 12.75 3.57 -17.56
CA PHE A 35 11.98 2.64 -16.73
C PHE A 35 12.48 1.23 -16.98
N ASP A 36 12.77 0.50 -15.91
CA ASP A 36 13.29 -0.86 -15.98
C ASP A 36 12.16 -1.85 -16.34
N PRO A 37 12.20 -2.52 -17.50
CA PRO A 37 11.14 -3.45 -17.90
C PRO A 37 11.07 -4.71 -17.03
N ASP A 38 12.15 -5.08 -16.35
CA ASP A 38 12.20 -6.19 -15.42
C ASP A 38 11.69 -5.81 -14.02
N SER A 39 11.39 -4.52 -13.78
CA SER A 39 10.81 -4.08 -12.51
C SER A 39 9.30 -4.22 -12.52
N LEU A 40 8.77 -4.85 -11.47
CA LEU A 40 7.32 -4.89 -11.22
C LEU A 40 6.77 -3.57 -10.65
N THR A 41 7.63 -2.58 -10.39
CA THR A 41 7.26 -1.23 -9.94
C THR A 41 8.29 -0.23 -10.50
N GLU A 42 8.36 -0.20 -11.82
CA GLU A 42 9.31 0.57 -12.61
C GLU A 42 9.23 2.07 -12.33
N ASP A 43 8.01 2.56 -12.12
CA ASP A 43 7.65 3.91 -11.71
C ASP A 43 8.18 4.26 -10.32
N TYR A 44 7.96 3.37 -9.36
CA TYR A 44 8.47 3.52 -7.99
C TYR A 44 10.01 3.62 -7.99
N GLU A 45 10.70 2.72 -8.69
CA GLU A 45 12.16 2.72 -8.78
C GLU A 45 12.70 4.00 -9.43
N ALA A 46 12.09 4.43 -10.54
CA ALA A 46 12.50 5.65 -11.23
C ALA A 46 12.43 6.88 -10.31
N GLY A 47 11.37 7.01 -9.52
CA GLY A 47 11.23 8.12 -8.56
C GLY A 47 12.31 8.12 -7.46
N LEU A 48 12.72 6.94 -6.97
CA LEU A 48 13.80 6.85 -5.99
C LEU A 48 15.17 7.19 -6.61
N ARG A 49 15.44 6.71 -7.83
CA ARG A 49 16.69 7.02 -8.55
C ARG A 49 16.85 8.50 -8.83
N VAL A 50 15.75 9.21 -9.14
CA VAL A 50 15.78 10.68 -9.26
C VAL A 50 16.34 11.32 -7.98
N GLY A 51 15.93 10.83 -6.81
CA GLY A 51 16.48 11.28 -5.53
C GLY A 51 17.96 10.93 -5.34
N GLU A 52 18.37 9.71 -5.71
CA GLU A 52 19.77 9.25 -5.63
C GLU A 52 20.70 10.08 -6.55
N MET A 53 20.19 10.56 -7.68
CA MET A 53 20.91 11.47 -8.60
C MET A 53 20.91 12.95 -8.15
N GLY A 54 20.41 13.25 -6.95
CA GLY A 54 20.33 14.61 -6.39
C GLY A 54 19.11 15.42 -6.85
N GLY A 55 18.19 14.80 -7.59
CA GLY A 55 16.91 15.39 -7.97
C GLY A 55 15.96 15.55 -6.79
N ARG A 56 14.92 16.38 -6.97
CA ARG A 56 13.89 16.61 -5.96
C ARG A 56 12.51 16.35 -6.57
N GLY A 57 11.66 15.65 -5.82
CA GLY A 57 10.25 15.51 -6.11
C GLY A 57 9.42 16.31 -5.11
N ILE A 58 8.23 16.75 -5.52
CA ILE A 58 7.25 17.40 -4.64
C ILE A 58 5.86 16.79 -4.85
N PHE A 59 5.02 16.82 -3.82
CA PHE A 59 3.61 16.45 -3.96
C PHE A 59 2.77 17.68 -4.23
N VAL A 60 2.38 17.88 -5.49
CA VAL A 60 1.51 19.00 -5.86
C VAL A 60 0.05 18.61 -5.62
N ARG A 61 -0.64 19.34 -4.74
CA ARG A 61 -2.07 19.23 -4.54
C ARG A 61 -2.74 20.52 -5.01
N MET A 62 -3.34 20.50 -6.19
CA MET A 62 -3.97 21.67 -6.80
C MET A 62 -5.47 21.43 -7.06
N ARG A 63 -6.22 22.53 -7.15
CA ARG A 63 -7.62 22.53 -7.57
C ARG A 63 -7.75 23.28 -8.89
N ASP A 64 -8.68 22.87 -9.74
CA ASP A 64 -9.02 23.58 -10.96
C ASP A 64 -9.82 24.87 -10.65
N GLU A 65 -10.15 25.63 -11.71
CA GLU A 65 -10.94 26.87 -11.61
C GLU A 65 -12.33 26.63 -10.99
N LYS A 66 -12.88 25.43 -11.13
CA LYS A 66 -14.17 25.01 -10.56
C LYS A 66 -14.04 24.51 -9.11
N GLY A 67 -12.84 24.57 -8.53
CA GLY A 67 -12.53 24.12 -7.17
C GLY A 67 -12.42 22.60 -7.02
N ALA A 68 -12.50 21.83 -8.11
CA ALA A 68 -12.34 20.39 -8.08
C ALA A 68 -10.86 20.01 -7.94
N LEU A 69 -10.57 18.94 -7.20
CA LEU A 69 -9.20 18.46 -7.05
C LEU A 69 -8.68 17.94 -8.41
N VAL A 70 -7.52 18.42 -8.84
CA VAL A 70 -6.82 17.88 -10.02
C VAL A 70 -6.20 16.54 -9.62
N ALA A 71 -6.79 15.46 -10.13
CA ALA A 71 -6.36 14.10 -9.86
C ALA A 71 -6.81 13.17 -10.99
N THR A 72 -6.07 12.10 -11.23
CA THR A 72 -6.56 10.97 -12.02
C THR A 72 -7.60 10.20 -11.22
N ARG A 73 -8.66 9.75 -11.89
CA ARG A 73 -9.72 8.94 -11.30
C ARG A 73 -9.75 7.59 -11.99
N GLU A 74 -9.72 6.54 -11.20
CA GLU A 74 -9.79 5.16 -11.68
C GLU A 74 -10.64 4.34 -10.71
N TYR A 75 -11.37 3.36 -11.25
CA TYR A 75 -12.06 2.41 -10.40
C TYR A 75 -11.09 1.41 -9.78
N PHE A 76 -11.32 1.10 -8.52
CA PHE A 76 -10.67 -0.04 -7.88
C PHE A 76 -11.15 -1.34 -8.56
N PRO A 77 -10.31 -2.39 -8.66
CA PRO A 77 -10.74 -3.67 -9.24
C PRO A 77 -12.04 -4.18 -8.62
N ASP A 78 -12.95 -4.62 -9.48
CA ASP A 78 -14.30 -5.06 -9.11
C ASP A 78 -14.35 -6.51 -8.62
N THR A 79 -13.27 -7.28 -8.84
CA THR A 79 -13.13 -8.65 -8.35
C THR A 79 -12.05 -8.78 -7.29
N LEU A 80 -12.28 -9.68 -6.33
CA LEU A 80 -11.35 -9.96 -5.25
C LEU A 80 -9.99 -10.44 -5.77
N ASP A 81 -10.01 -11.31 -6.78
CA ASP A 81 -8.80 -11.90 -7.37
C ASP A 81 -7.96 -10.86 -8.12
N ALA A 82 -8.59 -9.94 -8.87
CA ALA A 82 -7.87 -8.83 -9.51
C ALA A 82 -7.23 -7.88 -8.48
N ALA A 83 -7.96 -7.55 -7.40
CA ALA A 83 -7.42 -6.74 -6.31
C ALA A 83 -6.23 -7.42 -5.60
N ILE A 84 -6.31 -8.74 -5.40
CA ILE A 84 -5.22 -9.54 -4.81
C ILE A 84 -4.01 -9.54 -5.75
N ARG A 85 -4.19 -9.76 -7.06
CA ARG A 85 -3.11 -9.71 -8.05
C ARG A 85 -2.40 -8.36 -8.06
N GLN A 86 -3.17 -7.28 -8.18
CA GLN A 86 -2.64 -5.92 -8.21
C GLN A 86 -1.82 -5.61 -6.95
N LYS A 87 -2.37 -5.90 -5.77
CA LYS A 87 -1.67 -5.64 -4.51
C LYS A 87 -0.46 -6.56 -4.30
N ALA A 88 -0.53 -7.80 -4.78
CA ALA A 88 0.61 -8.72 -4.73
C ALA A 88 1.78 -8.19 -5.58
N ARG A 89 1.54 -7.61 -6.76
CA ARG A 89 2.57 -6.96 -7.59
C ARG A 89 3.35 -5.92 -6.80
N TRP A 90 2.66 -5.02 -6.10
CA TRP A 90 3.29 -4.00 -5.26
C TRP A 90 4.07 -4.58 -4.08
N ILE A 91 3.55 -5.61 -3.41
CA ILE A 91 4.28 -6.27 -2.31
C ILE A 91 5.57 -6.92 -2.83
N ILE A 92 5.53 -7.60 -3.99
CA ILE A 92 6.73 -8.19 -4.59
C ILE A 92 7.73 -7.09 -4.96
N GLY A 93 7.32 -6.12 -5.78
CA GLY A 93 8.22 -5.08 -6.30
C GLY A 93 8.82 -4.20 -5.20
N ILE A 94 7.99 -3.74 -4.25
CA ILE A 94 8.43 -2.78 -3.22
C ILE A 94 9.04 -3.50 -2.02
N SER A 95 8.33 -4.50 -1.45
CA SER A 95 8.69 -5.08 -0.16
C SER A 95 9.69 -6.23 -0.25
N LEU A 96 9.70 -6.98 -1.35
CA LEU A 96 10.56 -8.17 -1.53
C LEU A 96 11.72 -7.88 -2.48
N ALA A 97 11.46 -7.79 -3.78
CA ALA A 97 12.47 -7.55 -4.82
C ALA A 97 13.14 -6.17 -4.69
N GLY A 98 12.42 -5.19 -4.14
CA GLY A 98 12.97 -3.86 -3.87
C GLY A 98 14.14 -3.87 -2.89
N TRP A 99 14.34 -4.93 -2.10
CA TRP A 99 15.53 -5.10 -1.27
C TRP A 99 16.78 -5.26 -2.14
N ASP A 100 16.73 -6.16 -3.11
CA ASP A 100 17.86 -6.51 -3.98
C ASP A 100 18.11 -5.43 -5.03
N ARG A 101 17.03 -4.85 -5.58
CA ARG A 101 17.12 -3.89 -6.70
C ARG A 101 17.52 -2.48 -6.27
N LEU A 102 17.09 -2.02 -5.09
CA LEU A 102 17.30 -0.64 -4.65
C LEU A 102 18.27 -0.53 -3.46
N GLY A 103 18.53 -1.64 -2.76
CA GLY A 103 19.38 -1.67 -1.59
C GLY A 103 18.92 -0.74 -0.46
N TRP A 104 19.88 -0.25 0.32
CA TRP A 104 19.67 0.63 1.46
C TRP A 104 20.58 1.87 1.39
N HIS A 105 20.28 2.74 0.43
CA HIS A 105 21.05 3.96 0.17
C HIS A 105 20.41 5.19 0.83
N GLY A 106 21.22 6.24 1.04
CA GLY A 106 20.77 7.53 1.58
C GLY A 106 20.89 7.68 3.11
N GLY A 107 20.36 8.78 3.64
CA GLY A 107 20.40 9.12 5.06
C GLY A 107 19.30 8.47 5.91
N ALA A 108 19.25 8.82 7.19
CA ALA A 108 18.29 8.25 8.15
C ALA A 108 16.81 8.43 7.73
N SER A 109 16.48 9.55 7.08
CA SER A 109 15.13 9.82 6.57
C SER A 109 14.74 8.86 5.44
N GLU A 110 15.67 8.58 4.52
CA GLU A 110 15.48 7.66 3.40
C GLU A 110 15.35 6.21 3.89
N TRP A 111 16.22 5.81 4.83
CA TRP A 111 16.15 4.53 5.51
C TRP A 111 14.78 4.32 6.19
N TRP A 112 14.32 5.30 6.95
CA TRP A 112 13.01 5.24 7.61
C TRP A 112 11.86 5.07 6.59
N MET A 113 11.92 5.78 5.47
CA MET A 113 10.90 5.68 4.42
C MET A 113 10.92 4.32 3.72
N ARG A 114 12.11 3.77 3.42
CA ARG A 114 12.24 2.43 2.83
C ARG A 114 11.74 1.33 3.78
N ILE A 115 12.03 1.43 5.08
CA ILE A 115 11.46 0.52 6.10
C ILE A 115 9.92 0.61 6.07
N ARG A 116 9.39 1.83 6.05
CA ARG A 116 7.94 2.05 6.07
C ARG A 116 7.24 1.50 4.83
N ASP A 117 7.87 1.57 3.67
CA ASP A 117 7.33 1.02 2.42
C ASP A 117 7.38 -0.52 2.43
N ARG A 118 8.52 -1.09 2.85
CA ARG A 118 8.76 -2.54 2.86
C ARG A 118 8.01 -3.29 3.97
N ARG A 119 7.50 -2.58 4.99
CA ARG A 119 6.75 -3.21 6.10
C ARG A 119 5.45 -3.89 5.67
N ALA A 120 4.96 -3.67 4.46
CA ALA A 120 3.65 -4.18 4.02
C ALA A 120 3.54 -5.71 4.11
N ALA A 121 4.62 -6.44 3.79
CA ALA A 121 4.68 -7.89 3.94
C ALA A 121 4.58 -8.34 5.40
N LEU A 122 5.36 -7.72 6.30
CA LEU A 122 5.32 -8.01 7.74
C LEU A 122 3.98 -7.64 8.37
N ALA A 123 3.42 -6.50 7.98
CA ALA A 123 2.11 -6.05 8.45
C ALA A 123 1.00 -7.05 8.10
N ALA A 124 1.09 -7.72 6.94
CA ALA A 124 0.13 -8.74 6.55
C ALA A 124 0.20 -10.00 7.43
N LEU A 125 1.39 -10.39 7.92
CA LEU A 125 1.54 -11.49 8.89
C LEU A 125 0.92 -11.13 10.24
N VAL A 126 1.18 -9.92 10.74
CA VAL A 126 0.56 -9.42 11.98
C VAL A 126 -0.96 -9.38 11.84
N LEU A 127 -1.45 -8.95 10.67
CA LEU A 127 -2.88 -8.90 10.38
C LEU A 127 -3.50 -10.30 10.35
N PHE A 128 -2.85 -11.25 9.69
CA PHE A 128 -3.30 -12.65 9.69
C PHE A 128 -3.38 -13.22 11.11
N ALA A 129 -2.34 -13.02 11.92
CA ALA A 129 -2.33 -13.44 13.31
C ALA A 129 -3.46 -12.77 14.12
N ALA A 130 -3.74 -11.48 13.91
CA ALA A 130 -4.82 -10.79 14.58
C ALA A 130 -6.21 -11.36 14.23
N TYR A 131 -6.47 -11.65 12.95
CA TYR A 131 -7.72 -12.27 12.52
C TYR A 131 -7.85 -13.72 13.00
N LEU A 132 -6.77 -14.50 13.00
CA LEU A 132 -6.75 -15.85 13.55
C LEU A 132 -7.03 -15.82 15.06
N SER A 133 -6.39 -14.93 15.81
CA SER A 133 -6.64 -14.74 17.24
C SER A 133 -8.10 -14.34 17.51
N LEU A 134 -8.70 -13.49 16.68
CA LEU A 134 -10.12 -13.14 16.78
C LEU A 134 -11.03 -14.37 16.58
N LEU A 135 -10.73 -15.22 15.59
CA LEU A 135 -11.47 -16.46 15.34
C LEU A 135 -11.34 -17.46 16.50
N LEU A 136 -10.12 -17.66 16.99
CA LEU A 136 -9.86 -18.54 18.14
C LEU A 136 -10.55 -18.03 19.40
N TRP A 137 -10.52 -16.71 19.63
CA TRP A 137 -11.23 -16.08 20.74
C TRP A 137 -12.75 -16.27 20.63
N ALA A 138 -13.32 -16.09 19.44
CA ALA A 138 -14.74 -16.36 19.19
C ALA A 138 -15.10 -17.83 19.45
N ALA A 139 -14.25 -18.77 19.02
CA ALA A 139 -14.44 -20.20 19.29
C ALA A 139 -14.39 -20.50 20.81
N LEU A 140 -13.47 -19.88 21.54
CA LEU A 140 -13.39 -20.00 22.99
C LEU A 140 -14.64 -19.46 23.70
N LEU A 141 -15.26 -18.38 23.19
CA LEU A 141 -16.52 -17.88 23.74
C LEU A 141 -17.67 -18.89 23.54
N VAL A 142 -17.74 -19.52 22.36
CA VAL A 142 -18.74 -20.56 22.08
C VAL A 142 -18.52 -21.77 22.99
N ILE A 143 -17.28 -22.22 23.15
CA ILE A 143 -16.94 -23.32 24.07
C ILE A 143 -17.29 -22.93 25.51
N GLY A 144 -16.94 -21.71 25.94
CA GLY A 144 -17.26 -21.19 27.27
C GLY A 144 -18.75 -21.17 27.56
N PHE A 145 -19.57 -20.87 26.55
CA PHE A 145 -21.02 -20.91 26.65
C PHE A 145 -21.56 -22.32 26.93
N PHE A 146 -20.99 -23.36 26.30
CA PHE A 146 -21.47 -24.74 26.46
C PHE A 146 -20.80 -25.51 27.62
N PHE A 147 -19.56 -25.17 27.97
CA PHE A 147 -18.72 -25.94 28.91
C PHE A 147 -18.35 -25.18 30.18
N ALA A 148 -18.97 -24.02 30.45
CA ALA A 148 -18.70 -23.15 31.61
C ALA A 148 -17.21 -22.81 31.79
N TYR A 149 -16.45 -22.74 30.68
CA TYR A 149 -15.04 -22.37 30.72
C TYR A 149 -14.90 -20.85 30.92
N THR A 150 -14.28 -20.46 32.03
CA THR A 150 -13.93 -19.07 32.32
C THR A 150 -12.47 -18.81 31.93
N PRO A 151 -12.19 -18.02 30.88
CA PRO A 151 -10.83 -17.70 30.52
C PRO A 151 -10.15 -16.92 31.66
N PRO A 152 -8.87 -17.16 31.94
CA PRO A 152 -8.16 -16.47 33.02
C PRO A 152 -8.12 -14.95 32.77
N PRO A 153 -8.15 -14.14 33.84
CA PRO A 153 -8.13 -12.68 33.70
C PRO A 153 -6.82 -12.21 33.06
N TYR A 154 -6.92 -11.25 32.14
CA TYR A 154 -5.75 -10.63 31.53
C TYR A 154 -5.02 -9.72 32.53
N PRO A 155 -3.68 -9.65 32.49
CA PRO A 155 -2.94 -8.64 33.25
C PRO A 155 -3.41 -7.23 32.91
N ARG A 156 -3.46 -6.32 33.90
CA ARG A 156 -3.93 -4.93 33.73
C ARG A 156 -3.21 -4.19 32.59
N ILE A 157 -1.92 -4.44 32.40
CA ILE A 157 -1.12 -3.84 31.33
C ILE A 157 -1.61 -4.27 29.94
N ILE A 158 -1.97 -5.55 29.76
CA ILE A 158 -2.50 -6.06 28.48
C ILE A 158 -3.86 -5.42 28.19
N HIS A 159 -4.71 -5.29 29.21
CA HIS A 159 -6.00 -4.61 29.07
C HIS A 159 -5.83 -3.14 28.65
N ALA A 160 -4.90 -2.40 29.29
CA ALA A 160 -4.60 -1.02 28.91
C ALA A 160 -4.07 -0.91 27.47
N LEU A 161 -3.17 -1.81 27.07
CA LEU A 161 -2.64 -1.86 25.70
C LEU A 161 -3.72 -2.19 24.67
N LEU A 162 -4.67 -3.09 24.98
CA LEU A 162 -5.80 -3.41 24.11
C LEU A 162 -6.72 -2.21 23.94
N LEU A 163 -7.06 -1.50 25.03
CA LEU A 163 -7.88 -0.29 24.97
C LEU A 163 -7.20 0.82 24.16
N LEU A 164 -5.90 1.04 24.37
CA LEU A 164 -5.12 2.02 23.61
C LEU A 164 -5.10 1.66 22.11
N ASN A 165 -4.83 0.40 21.76
CA ASN A 165 -4.85 -0.06 20.37
C ASN A 165 -6.24 0.07 19.74
N GLY A 166 -7.30 -0.27 20.48
CA GLY A 166 -8.68 -0.10 20.05
C GLY A 166 -9.00 1.38 19.78
N GLY A 167 -8.59 2.28 20.67
CA GLY A 167 -8.75 3.73 20.49
C GLY A 167 -8.01 4.24 19.25
N LEU A 168 -6.76 3.82 19.04
CA LEU A 168 -5.98 4.17 17.84
C LEU A 168 -6.60 3.61 16.55
N MET A 169 -7.19 2.42 16.60
CA MET A 169 -7.90 1.82 15.47
C MET A 169 -9.16 2.63 15.12
N ILE A 170 -9.96 3.01 16.14
CA ILE A 170 -11.16 3.85 15.96
C ILE A 170 -10.78 5.21 15.38
N TRP A 171 -9.76 5.86 15.96
CA TRP A 171 -9.22 7.12 15.43
C TRP A 171 -8.86 7.02 13.95
N ARG A 172 -8.14 5.97 13.56
CA ARG A 172 -7.75 5.74 12.16
C ARG A 172 -8.96 5.46 11.26
N ALA A 173 -9.98 4.75 11.75
CA ALA A 173 -11.22 4.50 11.01
C ALA A 173 -12.01 5.79 10.78
N ILE A 174 -12.08 6.66 11.80
CA ILE A 174 -12.73 7.98 11.70
C ILE A 174 -12.01 8.86 10.67
N LEU A 175 -10.68 8.97 10.75
CA LEU A 175 -9.90 9.75 9.77
C LEU A 175 -10.14 9.23 8.35
N ARG A 176 -10.11 7.91 8.15
CA ARG A 176 -10.44 7.30 6.86
C ARG A 176 -11.84 7.71 6.38
N ALA A 177 -12.84 7.64 7.25
CA ALA A 177 -14.21 8.00 6.91
C ALA A 177 -14.35 9.49 6.54
N ILE A 178 -13.69 10.38 7.29
CA ILE A 178 -13.68 11.83 7.02
C ILE A 178 -13.05 12.12 5.65
N PHE A 179 -11.87 11.57 5.36
CA PHE A 179 -11.19 11.83 4.08
C PHE A 179 -11.93 11.20 2.89
N ALA A 180 -12.51 10.01 3.06
CA ALA A 180 -13.35 9.39 2.04
C ALA A 180 -14.63 10.20 1.80
N ALA A 181 -15.27 10.70 2.86
CA ALA A 181 -16.46 11.55 2.76
C ALA A 181 -16.14 12.87 2.06
N HIS A 182 -15.01 13.49 2.38
CA HIS A 182 -14.59 14.75 1.77
C HIS A 182 -14.30 14.59 0.26
N SER A 183 -13.79 13.42 -0.16
CA SER A 183 -13.37 13.20 -1.55
C SER A 183 -14.48 12.64 -2.44
N TYR A 184 -15.34 11.77 -1.89
CA TYR A 184 -16.32 10.99 -2.66
C TYR A 184 -17.76 11.12 -2.12
N GLY A 185 -17.98 11.92 -1.08
CA GLY A 185 -19.28 12.11 -0.44
C GLY A 185 -19.53 11.17 0.74
N TRP A 186 -20.45 11.57 1.62
CA TRP A 186 -20.70 10.93 2.92
C TRP A 186 -21.00 9.42 2.84
N ARG A 187 -21.70 8.97 1.79
CA ARG A 187 -22.00 7.54 1.56
C ARG A 187 -20.72 6.72 1.44
N HIS A 188 -19.70 7.25 0.75
CA HIS A 188 -18.39 6.61 0.64
C HIS A 188 -17.59 6.69 1.94
N GLY A 189 -17.80 7.75 2.74
CA GLY A 189 -17.28 7.87 4.10
C GLY A 189 -17.74 6.71 5.00
N ILE A 190 -19.05 6.50 5.09
CA ILE A 190 -19.63 5.40 5.89
C ILE A 190 -19.19 4.04 5.33
N ALA A 191 -19.30 3.84 4.01
CA ALA A 191 -18.91 2.60 3.37
C ALA A 191 -17.39 2.30 3.49
N SER A 192 -16.55 3.29 3.83
CA SER A 192 -15.12 3.07 4.05
C SER A 192 -14.80 2.24 5.29
N ILE A 193 -15.70 2.22 6.28
CA ILE A 193 -15.54 1.48 7.55
C ILE A 193 -15.65 -0.04 7.30
N PRO A 194 -16.75 -0.60 6.77
CA PRO A 194 -16.83 -2.03 6.49
C PRO A 194 -15.79 -2.48 5.44
N ARG A 195 -15.40 -1.59 4.52
CA ARG A 195 -14.30 -1.85 3.56
C ARG A 195 -12.94 -2.08 4.24
N ILE A 196 -12.75 -1.73 5.52
CA ILE A 196 -11.52 -2.06 6.25
C ILE A 196 -11.32 -3.58 6.30
N CYS A 197 -12.37 -4.34 6.61
CA CYS A 197 -12.29 -5.80 6.69
C CYS A 197 -11.93 -6.42 5.32
N ILE A 198 -12.56 -5.93 4.25
CA ILE A 198 -12.28 -6.39 2.88
C ILE A 198 -10.83 -6.04 2.48
N ALA A 199 -10.38 -4.81 2.77
CA ALA A 199 -9.02 -4.38 2.48
C ALA A 199 -7.96 -5.20 3.25
N ASN A 200 -8.29 -5.61 4.47
CA ASN A 200 -7.45 -6.46 5.30
C ASN A 200 -7.36 -7.88 4.74
N LEU A 201 -8.49 -8.47 4.33
CA LEU A 201 -8.53 -9.76 3.64
C LEU A 201 -7.69 -9.73 2.36
N ILE A 202 -7.87 -8.71 1.52
CA ILE A 202 -7.06 -8.52 0.31
C ILE A 202 -5.58 -8.42 0.67
N ALA A 203 -5.21 -7.69 1.74
CA ALA A 203 -3.81 -7.55 2.16
C ALA A 203 -3.18 -8.90 2.55
N ILE A 204 -3.89 -9.71 3.35
CA ILE A 204 -3.42 -11.05 3.76
C ILE A 204 -3.24 -11.95 2.54
N MET A 205 -4.25 -12.01 1.67
CA MET A 205 -4.24 -12.88 0.49
C MET A 205 -3.20 -12.44 -0.54
N ALA A 206 -3.03 -11.13 -0.74
CA ALA A 206 -2.00 -10.56 -1.60
C ALA A 206 -0.59 -10.86 -1.07
N ALA A 207 -0.36 -10.73 0.23
CA ALA A 207 0.94 -11.06 0.82
C ALA A 207 1.27 -12.55 0.68
N ARG A 208 0.31 -13.45 0.93
CA ARG A 208 0.49 -14.89 0.71
C ARG A 208 0.86 -15.18 -0.75
N ARG A 209 0.14 -14.59 -1.71
CA ARG A 209 0.44 -14.73 -3.14
C ARG A 209 1.82 -14.18 -3.48
N ALA A 210 2.16 -13.00 -2.99
CA ALA A 210 3.44 -12.34 -3.22
C ALA A 210 4.63 -13.18 -2.74
N ILE A 211 4.57 -13.68 -1.49
CA ILE A 211 5.63 -14.53 -0.92
C ILE A 211 5.80 -15.79 -1.77
N PHE A 212 4.71 -16.46 -2.14
CA PHE A 212 4.78 -17.68 -2.94
C PHE A 212 5.40 -17.45 -4.33
N LEU A 213 5.01 -16.36 -5.01
CA LEU A 213 5.59 -15.99 -6.30
C LEU A 213 7.07 -15.62 -6.18
N TYR A 214 7.43 -14.87 -5.15
CA TYR A 214 8.82 -14.49 -4.89
C TYR A 214 9.71 -15.68 -4.57
N VAL A 215 9.26 -16.61 -3.72
CA VAL A 215 10.02 -17.85 -3.44
C VAL A 215 10.19 -18.66 -4.72
N ARG A 216 9.15 -18.77 -5.56
CA ARG A 216 9.27 -19.43 -6.87
C ARG A 216 10.25 -18.75 -7.80
N SER A 217 10.41 -17.43 -7.72
CA SER A 217 11.38 -16.72 -8.55
C SER A 217 12.81 -16.89 -8.08
N LEU A 218 13.04 -17.00 -6.77
CA LEU A 218 14.33 -17.41 -6.23
C LEU A 218 14.71 -18.83 -6.65
N LEU A 219 13.73 -19.69 -6.95
CA LEU A 219 13.92 -21.04 -7.51
C LEU A 219 14.05 -21.05 -9.04
N GLY A 220 14.26 -19.89 -9.68
CA GLY A 220 14.54 -19.78 -11.12
C GLY A 220 13.31 -19.67 -12.03
N ARG A 221 12.08 -19.52 -11.51
CA ARG A 221 10.90 -19.25 -12.35
C ARG A 221 10.74 -17.74 -12.59
N PRO A 222 10.52 -17.27 -13.82
CA PRO A 222 10.35 -15.84 -14.06
C PRO A 222 9.12 -15.27 -13.34
N LEU A 223 9.24 -14.05 -12.83
CA LEU A 223 8.11 -13.26 -12.34
C LEU A 223 7.32 -12.76 -13.55
N THR A 224 6.27 -13.49 -13.93
CA THR A 224 5.38 -13.04 -15.00
C THR A 224 4.55 -11.84 -14.55
N TRP A 225 4.65 -10.77 -15.34
CA TRP A 225 3.85 -9.56 -15.18
C TRP A 225 2.39 -9.82 -15.60
N ASP A 226 1.50 -10.04 -14.64
CA ASP A 226 0.05 -9.96 -14.87
C ASP A 226 -0.35 -8.48 -14.90
N LYS A 227 -0.52 -7.91 -16.10
CA LYS A 227 -0.96 -6.52 -16.26
C LYS A 227 -2.34 -6.32 -15.62
N THR A 228 -2.49 -5.24 -14.84
CA THR A 228 -3.78 -4.89 -14.25
C THR A 228 -4.71 -4.33 -15.31
N GLU A 229 -5.94 -4.82 -15.36
CA GLU A 229 -6.99 -4.22 -16.18
C GLU A 229 -7.47 -2.93 -15.52
N HIS A 230 -7.40 -1.83 -16.26
CA HIS A 230 -7.79 -0.50 -15.80
C HIS A 230 -9.20 -0.17 -16.29
N ARG A 231 -10.08 0.31 -15.38
CA ARG A 231 -11.41 0.84 -15.74
C ARG A 231 -11.49 2.30 -15.33
N PHE A 232 -11.70 3.17 -16.31
CA PHE A 232 -11.80 4.61 -16.10
C PHE A 232 -13.27 5.06 -16.06
N PRO A 233 -13.62 6.06 -15.23
CA PRO A 233 -14.93 6.72 -15.32
C PRO A 233 -15.13 7.31 -16.71
N GLU A 234 -16.34 7.22 -17.25
CA GLU A 234 -16.69 7.91 -18.50
C GLU A 234 -16.40 9.41 -18.36
N LEU A 235 -15.66 9.95 -19.33
CA LEU A 235 -15.49 11.39 -19.46
C LEU A 235 -16.88 11.98 -19.70
N ARG A 236 -17.47 12.62 -18.67
CA ARG A 236 -18.59 13.52 -18.92
C ARG A 236 -18.08 14.57 -19.88
N SER A 237 -18.53 14.51 -21.13
CA SER A 237 -18.41 15.61 -22.08
C SER A 237 -18.93 16.85 -21.37
N GLN A 238 -18.04 17.84 -21.19
CA GLN A 238 -18.46 19.15 -20.74
C GLN A 238 -19.24 19.75 -21.92
N GLU A 239 -20.57 19.71 -21.84
CA GLU A 239 -21.42 20.70 -22.53
C GLU A 239 -21.31 22.06 -21.82
#